data_AF-A0A6J8BB07-F1
#
_entry.id   AF-A0A6J8BB07-F1
#
_cell.length_a   1.000
_cell.length_b   1.000
_cell.length_c   1.000
_cell.angle_alpha   90.00
_cell.angle_beta   90.00
_cell.angle_gamma   90.00
#
_symmetry.space_group_name_H-M   'P 1'
#
loop_
_entity.id
_entity.type
_entity.pdbx_description
1 polymer ?
#
loop_
_entity_poly.entity_id
_entity_poly.type
_entity_poly.pdbx_seq_one_letter_code
_entity_poly.pdbx_strand_id
1 'polypeptide(L)'
;MKTLDIRTGIDIQFNGPASISSIRTVKPFGTDWVGLVVGHGTDHPGFNLFWCTTCGRWPLLYLKRNPFQSKVYIVPKITPGERRVILDLSFPFENCIDACIDKDIYLGESVNLTYPSVDDFINLIKLKGRHCGIFKRDLKRAYRQIPIDPGDINFVGFHWKNHIFVNRVLSMGLRSSAHICQRVTSSVVYMMKQSGYLLLNYLDDFAGAEKSEDANFVFDLLGRLLDSCGLEESVEKASSPSTVMTFLGVEFNTSSLQFQLQLIEWKRFCC
;
A
#
# COMPACT_ATOMS: atom_id res chain seq x y z
N MET A 1 22.88 -13.91 13.41
CA MET A 1 21.49 -13.41 13.42
C MET A 1 20.86 -13.82 14.74
N LYS A 2 20.10 -12.93 15.39
CA LYS A 2 19.43 -13.23 16.66
C LYS A 2 18.03 -13.76 16.35
N THR A 3 17.79 -15.05 16.63
CA THR A 3 16.46 -15.67 16.53
C THR A 3 15.66 -15.33 17.78
N LEU A 4 14.42 -14.90 17.62
CA LEU A 4 13.53 -14.48 18.70
C LEU A 4 12.30 -15.40 18.75
N ASP A 5 11.72 -15.57 19.94
CA ASP A 5 10.52 -16.38 20.15
C ASP A 5 9.26 -15.54 19.88
N ILE A 6 8.36 -16.05 19.03
CA ILE A 6 7.07 -15.42 18.73
C ILE A 6 6.27 -15.26 20.03
N ARG A 7 6.32 -16.21 20.97
CA ARG A 7 5.54 -16.21 22.22
C ARG A 7 5.84 -14.99 23.08
N THR A 8 7.12 -14.60 23.18
CA THR A 8 7.56 -13.48 24.03
C THR A 8 7.29 -12.12 23.40
N GLY A 9 7.02 -12.05 22.09
CA GLY A 9 6.93 -10.77 21.37
C GLY A 9 8.26 -10.01 21.38
N ILE A 10 8.29 -8.84 20.76
CA ILE A 10 9.38 -7.88 20.92
C ILE A 10 8.93 -6.85 21.97
N ASP A 11 9.44 -6.94 23.19
CA ASP A 11 9.36 -5.81 24.14
C ASP A 11 10.35 -4.72 23.68
N ILE A 12 10.00 -4.01 22.62
CA ILE A 12 10.54 -2.67 22.37
C ILE A 12 9.47 -1.70 22.83
N GLN A 13 9.65 -1.13 24.01
CA GLN A 13 8.83 -0.02 24.48
C GLN A 13 8.97 1.16 23.51
N PHE A 14 8.00 1.33 22.62
CA PHE A 14 7.71 2.63 22.02
C PHE A 14 6.70 3.32 22.93
N ASN A 15 7.18 4.21 23.79
CA ASN A 15 6.33 5.12 24.55
C ASN A 15 5.53 6.01 23.59
N GLY A 16 4.25 5.71 23.45
CA GLY A 16 3.27 6.57 22.80
C GLY A 16 1.87 6.13 23.18
N PRO A 17 0.98 7.02 23.67
CA PRO A 17 -0.36 6.62 24.07
C PRO A 17 -1.19 6.26 22.84
N ALA A 18 -1.51 4.98 22.67
CA ALA A 18 -2.52 4.54 21.73
C ALA A 18 -3.90 4.63 22.40
N SER A 19 -4.73 5.56 21.94
CA SER A 19 -6.18 5.50 22.17
C SER A 19 -6.84 5.07 20.86
N ILE A 20 -7.60 3.97 20.93
CA ILE A 20 -8.49 3.53 19.86
C ILE A 20 -9.66 4.52 19.85
N SER A 21 -9.72 5.38 18.85
CA SER A 21 -10.95 6.09 18.50
C SER A 21 -11.38 5.63 17.11
N SER A 22 -12.55 4.96 17.09
CA SER A 22 -13.46 4.74 15.97
C SER A 22 -12.93 5.08 14.56
N ILE A 23 -12.83 4.07 13.69
CA ILE A 23 -13.00 4.29 12.24
C ILE A 23 -14.42 4.82 12.06
N ARG A 24 -14.57 6.14 11.95
CA ARG A 24 -15.84 6.75 11.55
C ARG A 24 -16.01 6.48 10.06
N THR A 25 -17.06 5.75 9.70
CA THR A 25 -17.60 5.75 8.34
C THR A 25 -17.94 7.19 7.97
N VAL A 26 -17.10 7.81 7.14
CA VAL A 26 -17.36 9.14 6.58
C VAL A 26 -18.51 9.00 5.57
N LYS A 27 -19.50 9.90 5.71
CA LYS A 27 -20.79 9.88 5.02
C LYS A 27 -20.65 9.90 3.48
N PRO A 28 -21.63 9.35 2.74
CA PRO A 28 -21.68 9.44 1.30
C PRO A 28 -22.28 10.78 0.90
N PHE A 29 -21.50 11.75 0.42
CA PHE A 29 -21.95 12.83 -0.47
C PHE A 29 -20.73 13.64 -0.95
N GLY A 30 -20.53 13.73 -2.26
CA GLY A 30 -19.46 14.51 -2.90
C GLY A 30 -18.53 13.65 -3.76
N THR A 31 -18.00 14.22 -4.82
CA THR A 31 -17.21 13.60 -5.90
C THR A 31 -15.79 13.15 -5.51
N ASP A 32 -15.49 13.06 -4.21
CA ASP A 32 -14.12 12.92 -3.68
C ASP A 32 -13.83 11.49 -3.20
N TRP A 33 -14.11 10.50 -4.05
CA TRP A 33 -14.01 9.09 -3.67
C TRP A 33 -12.61 8.52 -3.90
N VAL A 34 -11.88 8.25 -2.81
CA VAL A 34 -10.68 7.39 -2.83
C VAL A 34 -10.98 6.09 -2.11
N GLY A 35 -11.34 5.06 -2.88
CA GLY A 35 -11.67 3.73 -2.39
C GLY A 35 -12.20 2.78 -3.47
N LEU A 36 -12.29 1.50 -3.12
CA LEU A 36 -13.05 0.49 -3.88
C LEU A 36 -14.53 0.70 -3.61
N VAL A 37 -15.33 0.92 -4.65
CA VAL A 37 -16.79 1.03 -4.53
C VAL A 37 -17.43 -0.09 -5.36
N VAL A 38 -18.42 -0.77 -4.77
CA VAL A 38 -19.27 -1.72 -5.49
C VAL A 38 -20.10 -0.95 -6.50
N GLY A 39 -19.82 -1.12 -7.79
CA GLY A 39 -20.62 -0.49 -8.84
C GLY A 39 -21.96 -1.23 -8.98
N HIS A 40 -23.08 -0.61 -8.59
CA HIS A 40 -24.40 -1.05 -9.01
C HIS A 40 -24.75 -0.38 -10.35
N GLY A 41 -24.29 -0.96 -11.47
CA GLY A 41 -24.56 -0.46 -12.81
C GLY A 41 -24.27 -1.50 -13.90
N THR A 42 -25.35 -2.17 -14.33
CA THR A 42 -25.53 -3.07 -15.49
C THR A 42 -24.56 -4.26 -15.64
N ASP A 43 -25.16 -5.45 -15.47
CA ASP A 43 -24.81 -6.82 -15.84
C ASP A 43 -23.72 -7.61 -15.09
N HIS A 44 -22.83 -6.99 -14.30
CA HIS A 44 -22.02 -7.74 -13.31
C HIS A 44 -21.72 -6.90 -12.06
N PRO A 45 -21.96 -7.38 -10.82
CA PRO A 45 -21.48 -6.70 -9.61
C PRO A 45 -19.95 -6.81 -9.53
N GLY A 46 -19.26 -5.81 -10.08
CA GLY A 46 -17.80 -5.67 -10.01
C GLY A 46 -17.40 -4.56 -9.03
N PHE A 47 -16.26 -4.74 -8.37
CA PHE A 47 -15.61 -3.65 -7.64
C PHE A 47 -14.77 -2.85 -8.64
N ASN A 48 -15.05 -1.55 -8.77
CA ASN A 48 -14.25 -0.68 -9.62
C ASN A 48 -13.34 0.20 -8.75
N LEU A 49 -12.09 0.36 -9.17
CA LEU A 49 -11.20 1.39 -8.64
C LEU A 49 -11.66 2.74 -9.18
N PHE A 50 -12.01 3.67 -8.29
CA PHE A 50 -12.33 5.04 -8.67
C PHE A 50 -11.08 5.93 -8.69
N TRP A 51 -11.18 7.05 -9.41
CA TRP A 51 -10.13 8.05 -9.52
C TRP A 51 -9.76 8.62 -8.14
N CYS A 52 -8.46 8.72 -7.85
CA CYS A 52 -8.00 9.35 -6.61
C CYS A 52 -7.49 10.77 -6.85
N THR A 53 -7.91 11.72 -6.01
CA THR A 53 -7.31 13.05 -5.98
C THR A 53 -6.00 13.03 -5.19
N THR A 54 -5.06 13.85 -5.64
CA THR A 54 -3.78 14.14 -5.00
C THR A 54 -3.91 15.04 -3.76
N CYS A 55 -5.07 15.70 -3.57
CA CYS A 55 -5.41 16.61 -2.45
C CYS A 55 -4.52 17.85 -2.26
N GLY A 56 -3.85 18.32 -3.32
CA GLY A 56 -3.03 19.54 -3.25
C GLY A 56 -3.87 20.82 -3.09
N ARG A 57 -3.41 21.76 -2.25
CA ARG A 57 -3.87 23.15 -2.25
C ARG A 57 -3.14 23.88 -3.37
N TRP A 58 -3.68 23.85 -4.57
CA TRP A 58 -3.05 24.41 -5.77
C TRP A 58 -3.27 25.92 -5.87
N PRO A 59 -2.26 26.79 -5.70
CA PRO A 59 -2.44 28.23 -5.91
C PRO A 59 -2.73 28.49 -7.39
N LEU A 60 -3.69 29.38 -7.70
CA LEU A 60 -3.96 29.83 -9.08
C LEU A 60 -2.71 30.35 -9.82
N LEU A 61 -1.68 30.78 -9.09
CA LEU A 61 -0.38 31.19 -9.63
C LEU A 61 0.44 30.03 -10.23
N TYR A 62 0.28 28.81 -9.72
CA TYR A 62 1.05 27.64 -10.17
C TYR A 62 0.63 27.18 -11.56
N LEU A 63 -0.62 27.46 -11.97
CA LEU A 63 -1.08 27.26 -13.35
C LEU A 63 -0.44 28.23 -14.35
N LYS A 64 0.11 29.37 -13.89
CA LYS A 64 0.77 30.37 -14.75
C LYS A 64 2.26 30.12 -14.98
N ARG A 65 2.91 29.29 -14.15
CA ARG A 65 4.33 28.90 -14.28
C ARG A 65 4.37 27.41 -14.56
N ASN A 66 4.93 27.02 -15.71
CA ASN A 66 4.94 25.65 -16.23
C ASN A 66 5.12 24.58 -15.12
N PRO A 67 4.07 23.82 -14.75
CA PRO A 67 4.09 22.89 -13.61
C PRO A 67 4.97 21.64 -13.85
N PHE A 68 5.53 21.48 -15.05
CA PHE A 68 6.22 20.27 -15.50
C PHE A 68 7.75 20.31 -15.33
N GLN A 69 8.25 21.04 -14.33
CA GLN A 69 9.69 21.15 -14.04
C GLN A 69 10.26 19.96 -13.24
N SER A 70 9.43 18.99 -12.87
CA SER A 70 9.86 17.79 -12.16
C SER A 70 10.91 17.01 -12.94
N LYS A 71 11.95 16.57 -12.22
CA LYS A 71 13.05 15.82 -12.81
C LYS A 71 12.71 14.34 -12.90
N VAL A 72 13.18 13.69 -13.95
CA VAL A 72 13.02 12.26 -14.14
C VAL A 72 14.37 11.58 -13.95
N TYR A 73 14.40 10.61 -13.05
CA TYR A 73 15.56 9.78 -12.77
C TYR A 73 15.31 8.34 -13.16
N ILE A 74 16.40 7.61 -13.43
CA ILE A 74 16.39 6.19 -13.72
C ILE A 74 17.25 5.49 -12.68
N VAL A 75 16.63 4.61 -11.90
CA VAL A 75 17.30 3.84 -10.84
C VAL A 75 17.30 2.36 -11.20
N PRO A 76 18.45 1.67 -11.19
CA PRO A 76 18.49 0.23 -11.42
C PRO A 76 17.74 -0.54 -10.32
N LYS A 77 17.03 -1.60 -10.69
CA LYS A 77 16.47 -2.55 -9.71
C LYS A 77 17.54 -3.55 -9.29
N ILE A 78 17.26 -4.27 -8.20
CA ILE A 78 18.06 -5.43 -7.77
C ILE A 78 18.10 -6.49 -8.87
N THR A 79 16.98 -6.69 -9.58
CA THR A 79 16.92 -7.55 -10.76
C THR A 79 17.80 -6.97 -11.87
N PRO A 80 18.81 -7.70 -12.35
CA PRO A 80 19.70 -7.23 -13.41
C PRO A 80 18.91 -6.83 -14.67
N GLY A 81 19.26 -5.69 -15.27
CA GLY A 81 18.64 -5.19 -16.49
C GLY A 81 17.32 -4.42 -16.28
N GLU A 82 16.66 -4.57 -15.14
CA GLU A 82 15.46 -3.80 -14.82
C GLU A 82 15.77 -2.41 -14.25
N ARG A 83 14.93 -1.43 -14.59
CA ARG A 83 15.06 -0.06 -14.12
C ARG A 83 13.73 0.48 -13.61
N ARG A 84 13.79 1.43 -12.70
CA ARG A 84 12.66 2.22 -12.20
C ARG A 84 12.81 3.65 -12.72
N VAL A 85 11.73 4.18 -13.25
CA VAL A 85 11.62 5.60 -13.54
C VAL A 85 11.06 6.26 -12.28
N ILE A 86 11.80 7.22 -11.74
CA ILE A 86 11.38 8.02 -10.58
C ILE A 86 11.13 9.43 -11.05
N LEU A 87 9.93 9.92 -10.78
CA LEU A 87 9.60 11.33 -10.97
C LEU A 87 9.83 12.04 -9.63
N ASP A 88 10.78 12.96 -9.62
CA ASP A 88 11.08 13.78 -8.45
C ASP A 88 10.13 14.96 -8.38
N LEU A 89 9.06 14.73 -7.62
CA LEU A 89 7.99 15.68 -7.34
C LEU A 89 8.31 16.60 -6.16
N SER A 90 9.46 16.39 -5.53
CA SER A 90 9.98 17.20 -4.43
C SER A 90 10.91 18.33 -4.90
N PHE A 91 11.29 18.33 -6.18
CA PHE A 91 12.15 19.34 -6.82
C PHE A 91 11.37 20.31 -7.73
N PRO A 92 11.76 21.61 -7.77
CA PRO A 92 12.73 22.29 -6.92
C PRO A 92 12.20 22.52 -5.49
N PHE A 93 13.09 22.50 -4.49
CA PHE A 93 12.73 22.68 -3.09
C PHE A 93 11.88 23.96 -2.90
N GLU A 94 10.82 23.86 -2.09
CA GLU A 94 9.81 24.92 -1.81
C GLU A 94 8.89 25.35 -2.98
N ASN A 95 9.25 25.05 -4.23
CA ASN A 95 8.43 25.29 -5.41
C ASN A 95 8.23 23.99 -6.19
N CYS A 96 7.80 22.95 -5.49
CA CYS A 96 7.53 21.63 -6.04
C CYS A 96 6.08 21.20 -5.79
N ILE A 97 5.68 20.16 -6.50
CA ILE A 97 4.33 19.58 -6.41
C ILE A 97 4.04 19.10 -4.98
N ASP A 98 4.99 18.40 -4.35
CA ASP A 98 4.81 17.89 -3.01
C ASP A 98 4.70 18.98 -1.94
N ALA A 99 5.18 20.20 -2.20
CA ALA A 99 5.02 21.33 -1.28
C ALA A 99 3.57 21.88 -1.29
N CYS A 100 2.80 21.59 -2.35
CA CYS A 100 1.38 21.96 -2.43
C CYS A 100 0.45 20.92 -1.80
N ILE A 101 0.96 19.75 -1.40
CA ILE A 101 0.19 18.67 -0.79
C ILE A 101 0.47 18.66 0.70
N ASP A 102 -0.57 18.77 1.51
CA ASP A 102 -0.43 18.69 2.96
C ASP A 102 0.04 17.28 3.36
N LYS A 103 0.89 17.21 4.39
CA LYS A 103 1.41 15.94 4.90
C LYS A 103 0.39 15.22 5.76
N ASP A 104 -0.36 15.98 6.56
CA ASP A 104 -1.17 15.48 7.66
C ASP A 104 -2.67 15.75 7.43
N ILE A 105 -3.03 16.35 6.28
CA ILE A 105 -4.40 16.63 5.86
C ILE A 105 -4.66 16.01 4.48
N TYR A 106 -5.75 15.26 4.36
CA TYR A 106 -6.22 14.69 3.09
C TYR A 106 -7.73 14.91 2.97
N LEU A 107 -8.19 15.49 1.87
CA LEU A 107 -9.62 15.87 1.69
C LEU A 107 -10.19 16.72 2.84
N GLY A 108 -9.38 17.59 3.44
CA GLY A 108 -9.78 18.45 4.56
C GLY A 108 -9.83 17.75 5.92
N GLU A 109 -9.56 16.45 5.98
CA GLU A 109 -9.51 15.66 7.21
C GLU A 109 -8.08 15.42 7.65
N SER A 110 -7.82 15.44 8.97
CA SER A 110 -6.50 15.06 9.47
C SER A 110 -6.28 13.57 9.29
N VAL A 111 -5.16 13.21 8.70
CA VAL A 111 -4.76 11.83 8.43
C VAL A 111 -3.53 11.49 9.24
N ASN A 112 -3.64 10.42 10.03
CA ASN A 112 -2.50 9.76 10.65
C ASN A 112 -2.35 8.38 10.01
N LEU A 113 -1.38 8.25 9.11
CA LEU A 113 -1.11 7.02 8.39
C LEU A 113 -0.33 6.06 9.29
N THR A 114 -1.01 5.03 9.80
CA THR A 114 -0.39 3.93 10.54
C THR A 114 -0.27 2.70 9.66
N TYR A 115 0.89 2.06 9.72
CA TYR A 115 1.14 0.79 9.04
C TYR A 115 1.12 -0.35 10.05
N PRO A 116 0.63 -1.54 9.67
CA PRO A 116 0.81 -2.74 10.47
C PRO A 116 2.29 -3.00 10.74
N SER A 117 2.56 -3.42 11.97
CA SER A 117 3.88 -3.75 12.47
C SER A 117 4.17 -5.24 12.36
N VAL A 118 5.44 -5.59 12.58
CA VAL A 118 5.88 -6.98 12.77
C VAL A 118 5.13 -7.62 13.95
N ASP A 119 4.88 -6.87 15.01
CA ASP A 119 4.16 -7.35 16.20
C ASP A 119 2.70 -7.68 15.91
N ASP A 120 2.04 -6.92 15.02
CA ASP A 120 0.68 -7.24 14.57
C ASP A 120 0.64 -8.60 13.87
N PHE A 121 1.65 -8.92 13.06
CA PHE A 121 1.73 -10.22 12.40
C PHE A 121 2.06 -11.35 13.37
N ILE A 122 2.93 -11.10 14.35
CA ILE A 122 3.19 -12.01 15.47
C ILE A 122 1.89 -12.32 16.22
N ASN A 123 1.08 -11.30 16.53
CA ASN A 123 -0.19 -11.47 17.22
C ASN A 123 -1.20 -12.27 16.40
N LEU A 124 -1.23 -12.07 15.08
CA LEU A 124 -2.04 -12.87 14.16
C LEU A 124 -1.60 -14.35 14.17
N ILE A 125 -0.30 -14.63 14.11
CA ILE A 125 0.25 -16.01 14.22
C ILE A 125 -0.12 -16.63 15.57
N LYS A 126 0.02 -15.88 16.68
CA LYS A 126 -0.36 -16.36 18.02
C LYS A 126 -1.84 -16.74 18.08
N LEU A 127 -2.71 -15.91 17.50
CA LEU A 127 -4.15 -16.14 17.47
C LEU A 127 -4.51 -17.44 16.74
N LYS A 128 -3.80 -17.75 15.65
CA LYS A 128 -4.03 -18.98 14.86
C LYS A 128 -3.31 -20.21 15.42
N GLY A 129 -2.25 -20.00 16.18
CA GLY A 129 -1.52 -21.03 16.89
C GLY A 129 -0.37 -21.65 16.10
N ARG A 130 0.29 -22.62 16.74
CA ARG A 130 1.43 -23.34 16.17
C ARG A 130 1.03 -24.09 14.90
N HIS A 131 1.92 -24.15 13.92
CA HIS A 131 1.73 -24.79 12.62
C HIS A 131 0.66 -24.14 11.73
N CYS A 132 0.13 -22.96 12.08
CA CYS A 132 -0.72 -22.21 11.17
C CYS A 132 0.01 -21.92 9.84
N GLY A 133 -0.75 -21.89 8.77
CA GLY A 133 -0.28 -21.51 7.45
C GLY A 133 -0.20 -19.98 7.37
N ILE A 134 0.98 -19.46 7.11
CA ILE A 134 1.22 -18.07 6.77
C ILE A 134 1.42 -17.92 5.27
N PHE A 135 0.83 -16.88 4.69
CA PHE A 135 0.84 -16.61 3.26
C PHE A 135 0.94 -15.12 2.99
N LYS A 136 1.40 -14.77 1.78
CA LYS A 136 1.45 -13.38 1.33
C LYS A 136 1.14 -13.23 -0.16
N ARG A 137 0.60 -12.08 -0.54
CA ARG A 137 0.36 -11.65 -1.93
C ARG A 137 0.86 -10.21 -2.08
N ASP A 138 1.47 -9.88 -3.20
CA ASP A 138 2.07 -8.56 -3.50
C ASP A 138 1.42 -8.01 -4.78
N LEU A 139 1.16 -6.71 -4.84
CA LEU A 139 0.60 -6.07 -6.05
C LEU A 139 1.70 -5.70 -7.05
N LYS A 140 1.46 -6.02 -8.32
CA LYS A 140 2.38 -5.67 -9.40
C LYS A 140 2.31 -4.18 -9.72
N ARG A 141 3.38 -3.43 -9.43
CA ARG A 141 3.45 -1.98 -9.70
C ARG A 141 2.27 -1.22 -9.06
N ALA A 142 1.95 -1.50 -7.80
CA ALA A 142 0.74 -1.05 -7.11
C ALA A 142 0.29 0.39 -7.42
N TYR A 143 1.16 1.41 -7.28
CA TYR A 143 0.79 2.79 -7.59
C TYR A 143 0.29 2.98 -9.03
N ARG A 144 0.85 2.26 -9.99
CA ARG A 144 0.46 2.36 -11.40
C ARG A 144 -0.90 1.72 -11.71
N GLN A 145 -1.49 0.99 -10.77
CA GLN A 145 -2.84 0.45 -10.89
C GLN A 145 -3.89 1.45 -10.40
N ILE A 146 -3.49 2.46 -9.61
CA ILE A 146 -4.41 3.43 -9.01
C ILE A 146 -4.50 4.66 -9.89
N PRO A 147 -5.66 4.97 -10.49
CA PRO A 147 -5.80 6.07 -11.44
C PRO A 147 -5.95 7.41 -10.72
N ILE A 148 -5.34 8.46 -11.29
CA ILE A 148 -5.40 9.84 -10.75
C ILE A 148 -6.61 10.56 -11.33
N ASP A 149 -7.30 11.34 -10.50
CA ASP A 149 -8.39 12.22 -10.93
C ASP A 149 -8.03 13.05 -12.17
N PRO A 150 -8.85 13.03 -13.24
CA PRO A 150 -8.59 13.81 -14.43
C PRO A 150 -8.37 15.31 -14.19
N GLY A 151 -8.98 15.88 -13.17
CA GLY A 151 -8.75 17.25 -12.71
C GLY A 151 -7.35 17.50 -12.16
N ASP A 152 -6.71 16.45 -11.63
CA ASP A 152 -5.36 16.52 -11.04
C ASP A 152 -4.23 16.14 -12.00
N ILE A 153 -4.56 15.55 -13.16
CA ILE A 153 -3.59 15.12 -14.18
C ILE A 153 -2.62 16.25 -14.56
N ASN A 154 -3.11 17.49 -14.66
CA ASN A 154 -2.30 18.65 -15.04
C ASN A 154 -1.18 18.99 -14.04
N PHE A 155 -1.21 18.42 -12.83
CA PHE A 155 -0.20 18.66 -11.80
C PHE A 155 0.88 17.58 -11.73
N VAL A 156 0.71 16.43 -12.41
CA VAL A 156 1.62 15.28 -12.30
C VAL A 156 2.36 14.97 -13.60
N GLY A 157 2.61 16.01 -14.40
CA GLY A 157 3.35 15.91 -15.66
C GLY A 157 4.82 16.30 -15.56
N PHE A 158 5.58 16.00 -16.61
CA PHE A 158 7.01 16.31 -16.70
C PHE A 158 7.46 16.48 -18.15
N HIS A 159 8.57 17.19 -18.35
CA HIS A 159 9.21 17.33 -19.65
C HIS A 159 10.31 16.29 -19.86
N TRP A 160 10.36 15.71 -21.06
CA TRP A 160 11.47 14.88 -21.50
C TRP A 160 11.68 15.01 -23.02
N LYS A 161 12.92 15.31 -23.45
CA LYS A 161 13.31 15.47 -24.87
C LYS A 161 12.32 16.33 -25.67
N ASN A 162 11.97 17.51 -25.16
CA ASN A 162 11.02 18.46 -25.78
C ASN A 162 9.55 17.98 -25.86
N HIS A 163 9.21 16.85 -25.24
CA HIS A 163 7.84 16.38 -25.11
C HIS A 163 7.34 16.57 -23.67
N ILE A 164 6.01 16.71 -23.53
CA ILE A 164 5.31 16.71 -22.24
C ILE A 164 4.69 15.34 -22.05
N PHE A 165 4.95 14.75 -20.89
CA PHE A 165 4.33 13.50 -20.45
C PHE A 165 3.51 13.77 -19.21
N VAL A 166 2.42 13.03 -19.05
CA VAL A 166 1.55 13.18 -17.88
C VAL A 166 1.20 11.81 -17.30
N ASN A 167 1.30 11.69 -15.99
CA ASN A 167 0.87 10.49 -15.29
C ASN A 167 -0.66 10.46 -15.17
N ARG A 168 -1.26 9.34 -15.58
CA ARG A 168 -2.70 9.06 -15.42
C ARG A 168 -3.02 8.19 -14.21
N VAL A 169 -1.97 7.76 -13.51
CA VAL A 169 -2.00 6.83 -12.38
C VAL A 169 -0.95 7.28 -11.38
N LEU A 170 -1.07 6.86 -10.12
CA LEU A 170 -0.15 7.28 -9.07
C LEU A 170 1.31 6.99 -9.45
N SER A 171 2.17 7.95 -9.15
CA SER A 171 3.61 7.82 -9.29
C SER A 171 4.24 7.63 -7.92
N MET A 172 5.31 6.83 -7.90
CA MET A 172 6.23 6.81 -6.78
C MET A 172 6.84 8.21 -6.62
N GLY A 173 6.97 8.68 -5.38
CA GLY A 173 7.50 10.01 -5.05
C GLY A 173 6.43 11.09 -4.82
N LEU A 174 5.18 10.88 -5.22
CA LEU A 174 4.09 11.81 -4.89
C LEU A 174 3.73 11.65 -3.40
N ARG A 175 3.67 12.76 -2.67
CA ARG A 175 3.43 12.78 -1.21
C ARG A 175 2.21 11.97 -0.77
N SER A 176 1.09 12.07 -1.50
CA SER A 176 -0.16 11.38 -1.16
C SER A 176 -0.23 9.93 -1.66
N SER A 177 0.69 9.48 -2.52
CA SER A 177 0.62 8.13 -3.13
C SER A 177 0.61 7.00 -2.11
N ALA A 178 1.47 7.05 -1.09
CA ALA A 178 1.57 6.01 -0.08
C ALA A 178 0.27 5.91 0.75
N HIS A 179 -0.28 7.05 1.16
CA HIS A 179 -1.55 7.11 1.87
C HIS A 179 -2.70 6.54 1.05
N ILE A 180 -2.82 6.97 -0.22
CA ILE A 180 -3.87 6.49 -1.13
C ILE A 180 -3.74 4.98 -1.34
N CYS A 181 -2.54 4.49 -1.59
CA CYS A 181 -2.30 3.06 -1.78
C CYS A 181 -2.66 2.26 -0.52
N GLN A 182 -2.24 2.72 0.66
CA GLN A 182 -2.62 2.08 1.93
C GLN A 182 -4.13 2.05 2.10
N ARG A 183 -4.87 3.11 1.74
CA ARG A 183 -6.34 3.13 1.81
C ARG A 183 -6.98 2.10 0.89
N VAL A 184 -6.48 1.98 -0.35
CA VAL A 184 -6.97 1.00 -1.32
C VAL A 184 -6.75 -0.42 -0.80
N THR A 185 -5.53 -0.75 -0.37
CA THR A 185 -5.22 -2.10 0.12
C THR A 185 -5.86 -2.41 1.48
N SER A 186 -6.01 -1.42 2.37
CA SER A 186 -6.76 -1.58 3.62
C SER A 186 -8.24 -1.85 3.37
N SER A 187 -8.80 -1.35 2.26
CA SER A 187 -10.18 -1.67 1.87
C SER A 187 -10.34 -3.15 1.50
N VAL A 188 -9.34 -3.74 0.82
CA VAL A 188 -9.29 -5.19 0.54
C VAL A 188 -9.20 -5.99 1.83
N VAL A 189 -8.30 -5.62 2.75
CA VAL A 189 -8.19 -6.27 4.07
C VAL A 189 -9.50 -6.15 4.86
N TYR A 190 -10.17 -5.01 4.80
CA TYR A 190 -11.47 -4.83 5.43
C TYR A 190 -12.54 -5.77 4.87
N MET A 191 -12.58 -5.98 3.54
CA MET A 191 -13.51 -6.93 2.91
C MET A 191 -13.21 -8.38 3.33
N MET A 192 -11.95 -8.77 3.43
CA MET A 192 -11.56 -10.08 3.98
C MET A 192 -12.02 -10.23 5.44
N LYS A 193 -11.90 -9.15 6.23
CA LYS A 193 -12.40 -9.11 7.61
C LYS A 193 -13.92 -9.28 7.68
N GLN A 194 -14.68 -8.65 6.78
CA GLN A 194 -16.14 -8.88 6.69
C GLN A 194 -16.47 -10.33 6.33
N SER A 195 -15.57 -11.02 5.63
CA SER A 195 -15.68 -12.45 5.31
C SER A 195 -15.17 -13.37 6.43
N GLY A 196 -14.79 -12.81 7.59
CA GLY A 196 -14.33 -13.56 8.77
C GLY A 196 -12.83 -13.81 8.85
N TYR A 197 -12.02 -13.28 7.92
CA TYR A 197 -10.59 -13.53 7.85
C TYR A 197 -9.76 -12.30 8.23
N LEU A 198 -8.77 -12.49 9.10
CA LEU A 198 -7.88 -11.42 9.54
C LEU A 198 -6.58 -11.44 8.74
N LEU A 199 -6.33 -10.34 8.04
CA LEU A 199 -5.12 -10.11 7.25
C LEU A 199 -4.50 -8.76 7.66
N LEU A 200 -3.26 -8.55 7.26
CA LEU A 200 -2.53 -7.30 7.35
C LEU A 200 -2.10 -6.85 5.96
N ASN A 201 -1.98 -5.54 5.77
CA ASN A 201 -1.42 -4.95 4.57
C ASN A 201 -0.42 -3.84 4.91
N TYR A 202 0.75 -3.91 4.31
CA TYR A 202 1.71 -2.82 4.29
C TYR A 202 1.85 -2.34 2.84
N LEU A 203 1.30 -1.17 2.53
CA LEU A 203 1.20 -0.64 1.18
C LEU A 203 0.64 -1.71 0.22
N ASP A 204 1.48 -2.29 -0.63
CA ASP A 204 1.17 -3.28 -1.65
C ASP A 204 1.36 -4.74 -1.24
N ASP A 205 1.91 -4.99 -0.04
CA ASP A 205 2.18 -6.33 0.50
C ASP A 205 1.07 -6.76 1.46
N PHE A 206 0.39 -7.85 1.16
CA PHE A 206 -0.65 -8.46 1.99
C PHE A 206 -0.10 -9.71 2.68
N ALA A 207 -0.36 -9.85 3.98
CA ALA A 207 0.00 -11.04 4.73
C ALA A 207 -1.19 -11.56 5.54
N GLY A 208 -1.31 -12.89 5.61
CA GLY A 208 -2.31 -13.56 6.42
C GLY A 208 -1.71 -14.74 7.17
N ALA A 209 -2.37 -15.12 8.26
CA ALA A 209 -2.16 -16.39 8.93
C ALA A 209 -3.51 -17.04 9.17
N GLU A 210 -3.59 -18.34 8.95
CA GLU A 210 -4.79 -19.11 9.21
C GLU A 210 -4.43 -20.55 9.59
N LYS A 211 -5.34 -21.27 10.25
CA LYS A 211 -5.19 -22.72 10.46
C LYS A 211 -4.86 -23.43 9.15
N SER A 212 -4.01 -24.45 9.22
CA SER A 212 -3.48 -25.14 8.04
C SER A 212 -4.58 -25.71 7.13
N GLU A 213 -5.72 -26.09 7.70
CA GLU A 213 -6.91 -26.59 6.99
C GLU A 213 -7.57 -25.52 6.10
N ASP A 214 -7.57 -24.25 6.54
CA ASP A 214 -8.27 -23.15 5.87
C ASP A 214 -7.31 -22.25 5.08
N ALA A 215 -6.01 -22.28 5.36
CA ALA A 215 -5.06 -21.31 4.83
C ALA A 215 -5.02 -21.23 3.29
N ASN A 216 -5.14 -22.37 2.59
CA ASN A 216 -5.21 -22.39 1.13
C ASN A 216 -6.49 -21.73 0.62
N PHE A 217 -7.62 -22.02 1.25
CA PHE A 217 -8.89 -21.39 0.90
C PHE A 217 -8.83 -19.86 1.06
N VAL A 218 -8.28 -19.37 2.18
CA VAL A 218 -8.16 -17.92 2.43
C VAL A 218 -7.19 -17.26 1.47
N PHE A 219 -6.08 -17.93 1.16
CA PHE A 219 -5.12 -17.45 0.16
C PHE A 219 -5.77 -17.32 -1.22
N ASP A 220 -6.57 -18.29 -1.66
CA ASP A 220 -7.28 -18.24 -2.94
C ASP A 220 -8.43 -17.25 -2.94
N LEU A 221 -9.12 -17.08 -1.81
CA LEU A 221 -10.14 -16.06 -1.63
C LEU A 221 -9.55 -14.66 -1.77
N LEU A 222 -8.40 -14.37 -1.14
CA LEU A 222 -7.71 -13.09 -1.30
C LEU A 222 -7.36 -12.83 -2.76
N GLY A 223 -6.85 -13.84 -3.48
CA GLY A 223 -6.52 -13.69 -4.90
C GLY A 223 -7.73 -13.36 -5.77
N ARG A 224 -8.83 -14.09 -5.59
CA ARG A 224 -10.09 -13.81 -6.28
C ARG A 224 -10.64 -12.43 -5.93
N LEU A 225 -10.49 -12.00 -4.69
CA LEU A 225 -10.92 -10.67 -4.26
C LEU A 225 -10.10 -9.58 -4.96
N LEU A 226 -8.77 -9.73 -5.00
CA LEU A 226 -7.88 -8.80 -5.70
C LEU A 226 -8.23 -8.71 -7.20
N ASP A 227 -8.40 -9.85 -7.87
CA ASP A 227 -8.83 -9.91 -9.26
C ASP A 227 -10.19 -9.23 -9.48
N SER A 228 -11.17 -9.50 -8.60
CA SER A 228 -12.50 -8.87 -8.65
C SER A 228 -12.49 -7.36 -8.40
N CYS A 229 -11.43 -6.86 -7.75
CA CYS A 229 -11.15 -5.44 -7.51
C CYS A 229 -10.40 -4.78 -8.66
N GLY A 230 -10.06 -5.53 -9.71
CA GLY A 230 -9.21 -5.06 -10.81
C GLY A 230 -7.75 -4.84 -10.40
N LEU A 231 -7.30 -5.47 -9.31
CA LEU A 231 -5.93 -5.36 -8.81
C LEU A 231 -5.08 -6.52 -9.32
N GLU A 232 -3.99 -6.18 -10.02
CA GLU A 232 -3.04 -7.14 -10.56
C GLU A 232 -2.00 -7.57 -9.51
N GLU A 233 -1.87 -8.87 -9.32
CA GLU A 233 -0.89 -9.46 -8.41
C GLU A 233 0.47 -9.73 -9.09
N SER A 234 1.52 -9.69 -8.28
CA SER A 234 2.86 -10.19 -8.60
C SER A 234 2.91 -11.67 -8.21
N VAL A 235 2.45 -12.54 -9.11
CA VAL A 235 2.35 -14.00 -8.88
C VAL A 235 3.71 -14.59 -8.47
N GLU A 236 4.79 -14.08 -9.06
CA GLU A 236 6.16 -14.50 -8.76
C GLU A 236 6.65 -14.15 -7.34
N LYS A 237 6.00 -13.18 -6.67
CA LYS A 237 6.31 -12.79 -5.30
C LYS A 237 5.30 -13.30 -4.29
N ALA A 238 4.18 -13.86 -4.75
CA ALA A 238 3.21 -14.49 -3.87
C ALA A 238 3.85 -15.68 -3.16
N SER A 239 3.55 -15.84 -1.88
CA SER A 239 3.89 -17.04 -1.13
C SER A 239 2.60 -17.74 -0.79
N SER A 240 2.42 -18.93 -1.35
CA SER A 240 1.36 -19.84 -0.92
C SER A 240 1.51 -20.16 0.57
N PRO A 241 0.44 -20.60 1.24
CA PRO A 241 0.48 -20.98 2.64
C PRO A 241 1.60 -21.95 2.95
N SER A 242 2.39 -21.59 3.95
CA SER A 242 3.51 -22.39 4.44
C SER A 242 3.71 -22.13 5.93
N THR A 243 4.59 -22.88 6.59
CA THR A 243 4.96 -22.61 7.98
C THR A 243 6.16 -21.67 8.09
N VAL A 244 6.78 -21.27 6.97
CA VAL A 244 7.96 -20.40 6.93
C VAL A 244 7.80 -19.35 5.84
N MET A 245 7.79 -18.07 6.20
CA MET A 245 7.60 -16.99 5.23
C MET A 245 8.30 -15.72 5.69
N THR A 246 8.85 -14.96 4.74
CA THR A 246 9.37 -13.60 4.98
C THR A 246 8.30 -12.56 4.69
N PHE A 247 8.06 -11.67 5.66
CA PHE A 247 7.20 -10.49 5.55
C PHE A 247 7.88 -9.29 6.23
N LEU A 248 7.87 -8.12 5.59
CA LEU A 248 8.54 -6.91 6.08
C LEU A 248 10.03 -7.11 6.45
N GLY A 249 10.76 -7.93 5.68
CA GLY A 249 12.16 -8.25 5.96
C GLY A 249 12.40 -9.12 7.21
N VAL A 250 11.35 -9.74 7.77
CA VAL A 250 11.43 -10.69 8.87
C VAL A 250 10.93 -12.05 8.41
N GLU A 251 11.72 -13.09 8.63
CA GLU A 251 11.32 -14.48 8.41
C GLU A 251 10.63 -15.02 9.66
N PHE A 252 9.45 -15.60 9.49
CA PHE A 252 8.64 -16.21 10.54
C PHE A 252 8.59 -17.72 10.33
N ASN A 253 8.71 -18.49 11.41
CA ASN A 253 8.52 -19.93 11.42
C ASN A 253 7.43 -20.31 12.44
N THR A 254 6.25 -20.71 11.95
CA THR A 254 5.09 -21.07 12.79
C THR A 254 5.21 -22.45 13.42
N SER A 255 6.13 -23.29 12.95
CA SER A 255 6.39 -24.63 13.51
C SER A 255 7.28 -24.57 14.74
N SER A 256 8.30 -23.71 14.74
CA SER A 256 9.14 -23.44 15.92
C SER A 256 8.62 -22.28 16.78
N LEU A 257 7.67 -21.49 16.25
CA LEU A 257 7.23 -20.22 16.83
C LEU A 257 8.39 -19.25 17.02
N GLN A 258 9.18 -19.05 15.97
CA GLN A 258 10.35 -18.16 15.98
C GLN A 258 10.32 -17.19 14.81
N PHE A 259 11.03 -16.08 14.95
CA PHE A 259 11.25 -15.15 13.86
C PHE A 259 12.67 -14.55 13.89
N GLN A 260 13.13 -14.08 12.73
CA GLN A 260 14.45 -13.49 12.58
C GLN A 260 14.50 -12.46 11.45
N LEU A 261 15.30 -11.41 11.63
CA LEU A 261 15.55 -10.42 10.58
C LEU A 261 16.30 -11.05 9.40
N GLN A 262 15.80 -10.85 8.18
CA GLN A 262 16.54 -11.11 6.96
C GLN A 262 17.24 -9.83 6.50
N LEU A 263 18.57 -9.87 6.38
CA LEU A 263 19.40 -8.73 5.99
C LEU A 263 19.23 -8.31 4.51
N ILE A 264 18.43 -9.03 3.73
CA ILE A 264 18.40 -8.90 2.26
C ILE A 264 17.36 -7.85 1.78
N GLU A 265 16.32 -7.53 2.55
CA GLU A 265 15.20 -6.66 2.08
C GLU A 265 15.26 -5.18 2.49
N TRP A 266 16.21 -4.77 3.33
CA TRP A 266 16.29 -3.40 3.87
C TRP A 266 16.53 -2.29 2.83
N LYS A 267 16.87 -2.64 1.58
CA LYS A 267 17.02 -1.67 0.47
C LYS A 267 15.69 -1.16 -0.10
N ARG A 268 14.52 -1.62 0.36
CA ARG A 268 13.21 -1.19 -0.15
C ARG A 268 12.64 0.08 0.50
N PHE A 269 13.08 0.44 1.71
CA PHE A 269 12.39 1.43 2.55
C PHE A 269 13.07 2.82 2.65
N CYS A 270 14.24 3.00 2.07
CA CYS A 270 14.92 4.30 2.03
C CYS A 270 15.00 4.81 0.59
N CYS A 271 13.99 5.57 0.17
CA CYS A 271 14.04 6.56 -0.91
C CYS A 271 13.06 7.67 -0.55
#